data_AF-A0A7V1FUI1-F1
#
_entry.id   AF-A0A7V1FUI1-F1
#
_cell.length_a   1.000
_cell.length_b   1.000
_cell.length_c   1.000
_cell.angle_alpha   90.00
_cell.angle_beta   90.00
_cell.angle_gamma   90.00
#
_symmetry.space_group_name_H-M   'P 1'
#
loop_
_entity.id
_entity.type
_entity.pdbx_description
1 polymer ?
#
loop_
_entity_poly.entity_id
_entity_poly.type
_entity_poly.pdbx_seq_one_letter_code
_entity_poly.pdbx_strand_id
1 'polypeptide(L)'
;KDPPEVLPSNQVTILRPYGSLFYAAASVFEEQLPEIMDDTRHAVMILNLRGREELGSTFLEVIERYSDNLKQQECRLMLSEVKPELYEQMRDTGHVDAFAIENFFIRTRKVGEATIAAYRQALDWVEAVSERKPESP
;
A
#
# COMPACT_ATOMS: atom_id res chain seq x y z
N LYS A 1 9.43 -11.13 8.66
CA LYS A 1 9.52 -10.09 9.70
C LYS A 1 8.12 -9.56 9.84
N ASP A 2 7.59 -9.56 11.05
CA ASP A 2 6.25 -9.04 11.28
C ASP A 2 6.21 -7.54 10.98
N PRO A 3 5.07 -7.03 10.49
CA PRO A 3 4.91 -5.59 10.30
C PRO A 3 5.17 -4.85 11.63
N PRO A 4 5.69 -3.62 11.58
CA PRO A 4 5.76 -2.80 12.78
C PRO A 4 4.34 -2.55 13.30
N GLU A 5 4.17 -2.46 14.62
CA GLU A 5 2.86 -2.15 15.23
C GLU A 5 2.36 -0.76 14.81
N VAL A 6 3.27 0.19 14.67
CA VAL A 6 2.99 1.57 14.22
C VAL A 6 3.74 1.85 12.92
N LEU A 7 3.10 2.52 11.98
CA LEU A 7 3.73 2.92 10.73
C LEU A 7 4.80 3.99 10.97
N PRO A 8 6.09 3.74 10.68
CA PRO A 8 7.13 4.71 10.92
C PRO A 8 7.09 5.86 9.91
N SER A 9 7.08 7.10 10.41
CA SER A 9 7.21 8.31 9.60
C SER A 9 8.49 8.34 8.77
N ASN A 10 8.44 8.99 7.60
CA ASN A 10 9.57 9.15 6.67
C ASN A 10 10.25 7.82 6.28
N GLN A 11 9.49 6.72 6.25
CA GLN A 11 9.99 5.40 5.92
C GLN A 11 9.06 4.67 4.96
N VAL A 12 9.65 3.70 4.26
CA VAL A 12 8.93 2.77 3.41
C VAL A 12 8.76 1.45 4.16
N THR A 13 7.52 1.04 4.38
CA THR A 13 7.16 -0.25 5.00
C THR A 13 6.57 -1.17 3.94
N ILE A 14 7.04 -2.41 3.84
CA ILE A 14 6.49 -3.40 2.92
C ILE A 14 5.78 -4.49 3.72
N LEU A 15 4.49 -4.70 3.44
CA LEU A 15 3.70 -5.79 4.00
C LEU A 15 3.34 -6.79 2.92
N ARG A 16 3.56 -8.07 3.23
CA ARG A 16 3.05 -9.18 2.44
C ARG A 16 2.05 -9.95 3.29
N PRO A 17 0.73 -9.82 3.03
CA PRO A 17 -0.29 -10.45 3.87
C PRO A 17 -0.09 -11.97 3.98
N TYR A 18 -0.19 -12.54 5.18
CA TYR A 18 -0.17 -14.00 5.31
C TYR A 18 -1.60 -14.57 5.23
N GLY A 19 -1.78 -15.70 4.54
CA GLY A 19 -3.08 -16.39 4.43
C GLY A 19 -3.82 -16.21 3.10
N SER A 20 -4.92 -16.95 2.97
CA SER A 20 -5.84 -16.87 1.82
C SER A 20 -6.82 -15.71 2.04
N LEU A 21 -6.89 -14.74 1.13
CA LEU A 21 -7.64 -13.48 1.31
C LEU A 21 -9.19 -13.61 1.18
N PHE A 22 -9.76 -14.77 1.50
CA PHE A 22 -11.22 -14.93 1.61
C PHE A 22 -11.74 -14.25 2.89
N TYR A 23 -13.00 -13.81 2.92
CA TYR A 23 -13.68 -13.06 4.01
C TYR A 23 -13.07 -13.12 5.43
N ALA A 24 -12.85 -14.32 6.00
CA ALA A 24 -12.26 -14.48 7.34
C ALA A 24 -10.81 -13.95 7.47
N ALA A 25 -10.11 -13.79 6.36
CA ALA A 25 -8.78 -13.20 6.30
C ALA A 25 -8.80 -11.67 6.13
N ALA A 26 -9.94 -11.03 5.85
CA ALA A 26 -9.99 -9.57 5.79
C ALA A 26 -9.79 -8.94 7.18
N SER A 27 -10.45 -9.46 8.21
CA SER A 27 -10.25 -9.02 9.60
C SER A 27 -8.83 -9.34 10.09
N VAL A 28 -8.35 -10.55 9.80
CA VAL A 28 -6.97 -10.96 10.14
C VAL A 28 -5.92 -10.13 9.39
N PHE A 29 -6.23 -9.68 8.18
CA PHE A 29 -5.39 -8.76 7.43
C PHE A 29 -5.41 -7.36 8.05
N GLU A 30 -6.59 -6.87 8.44
CA GLU A 30 -6.71 -5.58 9.12
C GLU A 30 -5.88 -5.53 10.40
N GLU A 31 -5.89 -6.61 11.19
CA GLU A 31 -5.04 -6.74 12.38
C GLU A 31 -3.52 -6.76 12.08
N GLN A 32 -3.12 -7.05 10.85
CA GLN A 32 -1.71 -6.99 10.40
C GLN A 32 -1.31 -5.59 9.91
N LEU A 33 -2.26 -4.67 9.72
CA LEU A 33 -1.93 -3.32 9.27
C LEU A 33 -1.31 -2.55 10.43
N PRO A 34 -0.15 -1.90 10.21
CA PRO A 34 0.40 -0.97 11.19
C PRO A 34 -0.61 0.13 11.54
N GLU A 35 -0.67 0.50 12.80
CA GLU A 35 -1.45 1.65 13.25
C GLU A 35 -0.86 2.95 12.67
N ILE A 36 -1.74 3.86 12.26
CA ILE A 36 -1.36 5.19 11.78
C ILE A 36 -1.66 6.17 12.91
N MET A 37 -0.61 6.68 13.55
CA MET A 37 -0.73 7.65 14.65
C MET A 37 -0.95 9.07 14.11
N ASP A 38 -1.47 9.96 14.95
CA ASP A 38 -1.74 11.37 14.60
C ASP A 38 -0.49 12.15 14.15
N ASP A 39 0.71 11.72 14.53
CA ASP A 39 2.00 12.30 14.16
C ASP A 39 2.72 11.54 13.04
N THR A 40 2.10 10.49 12.50
CA THR A 40 2.64 9.73 11.36
C THR A 40 2.65 10.62 10.12
N ARG A 41 3.79 10.87 9.49
CA ARG A 41 3.87 11.70 8.29
C ARG A 41 4.84 11.11 7.28
N HIS A 42 4.59 11.38 6.00
CA HIS A 42 5.54 11.08 4.92
C HIS A 42 5.97 9.60 4.88
N ALA A 43 5.09 8.69 5.28
CA ALA A 43 5.35 7.26 5.22
C ALA A 43 4.74 6.68 3.94
N VAL A 44 5.38 5.63 3.41
CA VAL A 44 4.82 4.83 2.31
C VAL A 44 4.63 3.40 2.76
N MET A 45 3.39 2.90 2.67
CA MET A 45 3.07 1.50 2.85
C MET A 45 2.98 0.81 1.49
N ILE A 46 3.76 -0.24 1.27
CA ILE A 46 3.69 -1.08 0.07
C ILE A 46 3.05 -2.40 0.43
N LEU A 47 1.88 -2.66 -0.15
CA LEU A 47 1.21 -3.95 -0.03
C LEU A 47 1.63 -4.87 -1.17
N ASN A 48 2.23 -6.02 -0.85
CA ASN A 48 2.66 -7.01 -1.82
C ASN A 48 1.58 -8.08 -2.03
N LEU A 49 0.93 -8.07 -3.20
CA LEU A 49 -0.17 -8.95 -3.57
C LEU A 49 0.29 -10.22 -4.33
N ARG A 50 1.57 -10.57 -4.25
CA ARG A 50 2.10 -11.72 -5.01
C ARG A 50 1.53 -13.06 -4.55
N GLY A 51 0.89 -13.77 -5.46
CA GLY A 51 0.29 -15.09 -5.19
C GLY A 51 -1.13 -14.98 -4.63
N ARG A 52 -1.78 -13.85 -4.85
CA ARG A 52 -3.19 -13.61 -4.52
C ARG A 52 -3.95 -13.79 -5.81
N GLU A 53 -4.90 -14.72 -5.78
CA GLU A 53 -5.67 -15.09 -6.97
C GLU A 53 -6.71 -14.02 -7.27
N GLU A 54 -7.43 -13.62 -6.23
CA GLU A 54 -8.57 -12.70 -6.24
C GLU A 54 -8.57 -11.91 -4.92
N LEU A 55 -9.16 -10.71 -4.93
CA LEU A 55 -9.45 -9.93 -3.72
C LEU A 55 -10.98 -9.86 -3.54
N GLY A 56 -11.47 -10.25 -2.36
CA GLY A 56 -12.88 -10.05 -2.02
C GLY A 56 -13.20 -8.58 -1.76
N SER A 57 -14.47 -8.18 -1.91
CA SER A 57 -14.91 -6.80 -1.71
C SER A 57 -14.57 -6.25 -0.32
N THR A 58 -14.73 -7.05 0.74
CA THR A 58 -14.39 -6.63 2.10
C THR A 58 -12.89 -6.37 2.29
N PHE A 59 -12.03 -7.11 1.59
CA PHE A 59 -10.59 -6.83 1.62
C PHE A 59 -10.26 -5.51 0.92
N LEU A 60 -10.92 -5.23 -0.21
CA LEU A 60 -10.80 -3.95 -0.90
C LEU A 60 -11.29 -2.80 0.00
N GLU A 61 -12.45 -2.94 0.65
CA GLU A 61 -12.98 -1.96 1.61
C GLU A 61 -11.99 -1.65 2.75
N VAL A 62 -11.33 -2.67 3.32
CA VAL A 62 -10.31 -2.49 4.36
C VAL A 62 -9.13 -1.67 3.83
N ILE A 63 -8.64 -1.98 2.63
CA ILE A 63 -7.51 -1.26 2.03
C ILE A 63 -7.90 0.17 1.65
N GLU A 64 -9.10 0.39 1.14
CA GLU A 64 -9.61 1.73 0.82
C GLU A 64 -9.66 2.61 2.05
N ARG A 65 -10.27 2.12 3.14
CA ARG A 65 -10.31 2.83 4.42
C ARG A 65 -8.91 3.13 4.94
N TYR A 66 -8.01 2.15 4.89
CA TYR A 66 -6.64 2.34 5.34
C TYR A 66 -5.88 3.37 4.48
N SER A 67 -6.07 3.34 3.17
CA SER A 67 -5.50 4.32 2.24
C SER A 67 -6.01 5.73 2.51
N ASP A 68 -7.30 5.89 2.81
CA ASP A 68 -7.85 7.20 3.15
C ASP A 68 -7.29 7.72 4.47
N ASN A 69 -7.08 6.85 5.46
CA ASN A 69 -6.41 7.22 6.71
C ASN A 69 -4.94 7.65 6.46
N LEU A 70 -4.22 6.96 5.56
CA LEU A 70 -2.86 7.37 5.18
C LEU A 70 -2.85 8.74 4.51
N LYS A 71 -3.78 9.00 3.58
CA LYS A 71 -3.85 10.28 2.87
C LYS A 71 -4.09 11.45 3.84
N GLN A 72 -4.96 11.27 4.85
CA GLN A 72 -5.22 12.28 5.87
C GLN A 72 -3.95 12.67 6.65
N GLN A 73 -3.00 11.75 6.76
CA GLN A 73 -1.73 11.92 7.45
C GLN A 73 -0.57 12.17 6.48
N GLU A 74 -0.84 12.65 5.26
CA GLU A 74 0.17 12.92 4.22
C GLU A 74 1.08 11.71 3.95
N CYS A 75 0.52 10.51 4.06
CA CYS A 75 1.17 9.24 3.77
C CYS A 75 0.57 8.61 2.51
N ARG A 76 1.18 7.53 2.03
CA ARG A 76 0.81 6.90 0.75
C ARG A 76 0.72 5.38 0.86
N LEU A 77 -0.26 4.81 0.19
CA LEU A 77 -0.35 3.38 -0.08
C LEU A 77 0.10 3.09 -1.51
N MET A 78 0.89 2.04 -1.72
CA MET A 78 1.22 1.48 -3.03
C MET A 78 0.91 -0.02 -3.05
N LEU A 79 0.42 -0.52 -4.18
CA LEU A 79 0.10 -1.92 -4.39
C LEU A 79 1.11 -2.52 -5.38
N SER A 80 1.80 -3.59 -4.98
CA SER A 80 2.82 -4.25 -5.79
C SER A 80 2.47 -5.70 -6.10
N GLU A 81 3.01 -6.19 -7.23
CA GLU A 81 2.77 -7.55 -7.73
C GLU A 81 1.27 -7.80 -8.03
N VAL A 82 0.56 -6.75 -8.44
CA VAL A 82 -0.85 -6.79 -8.81
C VAL A 82 -1.01 -7.58 -10.10
N LYS A 83 -1.89 -8.59 -10.14
CA LYS A 83 -2.20 -9.30 -11.39
C LYS A 83 -2.85 -8.32 -12.38
N PRO A 84 -2.55 -8.39 -13.69
CA PRO A 84 -3.25 -7.58 -14.70
C PRO A 84 -4.77 -7.71 -14.59
N GLU A 85 -5.28 -8.93 -14.40
CA GLU A 85 -6.71 -9.20 -14.31
C GLU A 85 -7.34 -8.55 -13.07
N LEU A 86 -6.63 -8.57 -11.94
CA LEU A 86 -7.06 -7.91 -10.71
C LEU A 86 -7.07 -6.38 -10.86
N TYR A 87 -6.06 -5.82 -11.54
CA TYR A 87 -6.01 -4.39 -11.83
C TYR A 87 -7.19 -3.96 -12.71
N GLU A 88 -7.48 -4.71 -13.78
CA GLU A 88 -8.64 -4.44 -14.63
C GLU A 88 -9.95 -4.53 -13.86
N GLN A 89 -10.12 -5.54 -13.00
CA GLN A 89 -11.29 -5.63 -12.13
C GLN A 89 -11.42 -4.39 -11.23
N MET A 90 -10.34 -4.00 -10.53
CA MET A 90 -10.34 -2.81 -9.67
C MET A 90 -10.64 -1.53 -10.45
N ARG A 91 -10.14 -1.43 -11.69
CA ARG A 91 -10.40 -0.30 -12.60
C ARG A 91 -11.87 -0.24 -12.98
N ASP A 92 -12.44 -1.35 -13.42
CA ASP A 92 -13.83 -1.43 -13.87
C ASP A 92 -14.83 -1.17 -12.73
N THR A 93 -14.44 -1.47 -11.48
CA THR A 93 -15.23 -1.19 -10.27
C THR A 93 -14.96 0.20 -9.65
N GLY A 94 -14.06 1.01 -10.22
CA GLY A 94 -13.75 2.37 -9.73
C GLY A 94 -12.77 2.43 -8.54
N HIS A 95 -12.30 1.30 -8.03
CA HIS A 95 -11.34 1.25 -6.92
C HIS A 95 -9.97 1.85 -7.29
N VAL A 96 -9.55 1.77 -8.56
CA VAL A 96 -8.25 2.35 -8.99
C VAL A 96 -8.20 3.87 -8.81
N ASP A 97 -9.32 4.57 -9.04
CA ASP A 97 -9.39 6.03 -8.86
C ASP A 97 -9.23 6.42 -7.39
N ALA A 98 -9.69 5.57 -6.47
CA ALA A 98 -9.51 5.78 -5.03
C ALA A 98 -8.04 5.66 -4.60
N PHE A 99 -7.21 4.87 -5.28
CA PHE A 99 -5.81 4.66 -4.91
C PHE A 99 -4.80 5.46 -5.75
N ALA A 100 -5.25 6.15 -6.81
CA ALA A 100 -4.44 6.77 -7.85
C ALA A 100 -3.62 5.74 -8.67
N ILE A 101 -3.67 5.87 -10.00
CA ILE A 101 -3.12 4.89 -10.95
C ILE A 101 -1.61 4.67 -10.74
N GLU A 102 -0.87 5.74 -10.41
CA GLU A 102 0.58 5.71 -10.20
C GLU A 102 1.03 4.87 -8.99
N ASN A 103 0.09 4.44 -8.14
CA ASN A 103 0.37 3.62 -6.97
C ASN A 103 0.20 2.11 -7.24
N PHE A 104 -0.12 1.72 -8.48
CA PHE A 104 -0.23 0.32 -8.89
C PHE A 104 0.99 -0.17 -9.67
N PHE A 105 1.62 -1.24 -9.18
CA PHE A 105 2.75 -1.89 -9.84
C PHE A 105 2.35 -3.29 -10.28
N ILE A 106 2.03 -3.39 -11.56
CA ILE A 106 1.56 -4.62 -12.20
C ILE A 106 2.66 -5.67 -12.21
N ARG A 107 2.29 -6.89 -11.82
CA ARG A 107 3.16 -8.05 -11.79
C ARG A 107 3.70 -8.34 -13.18
N THR A 108 5.02 -8.42 -13.29
CA THR A 108 5.71 -8.86 -14.51
C THR A 108 6.05 -10.34 -14.44
N ARG A 109 6.65 -10.88 -15.50
CA ARG A 109 7.21 -12.25 -15.49
C ARG A 109 8.40 -12.39 -14.54
N LYS A 110 9.10 -11.29 -14.23
CA LYS A 110 10.26 -11.29 -13.37
C LYS A 110 9.83 -11.10 -11.92
N VAL A 111 10.20 -12.09 -11.10
CA VAL A 111 9.83 -12.12 -9.69
C VAL A 111 10.41 -10.92 -8.94
N GLY A 112 9.54 -10.16 -8.25
CA GLY A 112 9.94 -9.05 -7.40
C GLY A 112 10.22 -7.74 -8.15
N GLU A 113 10.19 -7.73 -9.48
CA GLU A 113 10.46 -6.51 -10.28
C GLU A 113 9.46 -5.39 -9.97
N ALA A 114 8.18 -5.72 -9.90
CA ALA A 114 7.13 -4.77 -9.53
C ALA A 114 7.32 -4.23 -8.11
N THR A 115 7.74 -5.10 -7.18
CA THR A 115 8.03 -4.70 -5.79
C THR A 115 9.23 -3.75 -5.71
N ILE A 116 10.29 -4.03 -6.48
CA ILE A 116 11.50 -3.19 -6.54
C ILE A 116 11.16 -1.82 -7.15
N ALA A 117 10.35 -1.79 -8.21
CA ALA A 117 9.89 -0.54 -8.81
C ALA A 117 9.07 0.29 -7.80
N ALA A 118 8.12 -0.34 -7.10
CA ALA A 118 7.34 0.31 -6.04
C ALA A 118 8.23 0.87 -4.92
N TYR A 119 9.21 0.08 -4.47
CA TYR A 119 10.13 0.48 -3.43
C TYR A 119 10.99 1.69 -3.83
N ARG A 120 11.48 1.72 -5.07
CA ARG A 120 12.25 2.87 -5.58
C ARG A 120 11.42 4.14 -5.65
N GLN A 121 10.23 4.06 -6.25
CA GLN A 121 9.32 5.21 -6.32
C GLN A 121 8.90 5.69 -4.92
N ALA A 122 8.73 4.77 -3.97
CA ALA A 122 8.44 5.10 -2.59
C ALA A 122 9.60 5.86 -1.92
N LEU A 123 10.85 5.41 -2.12
CA LEU A 123 12.03 6.11 -1.61
C LEU A 123 12.14 7.52 -2.21
N ASP A 124 12.03 7.64 -3.53
CA ASP A 124 12.09 8.94 -4.23
C ASP A 124 11.00 9.89 -3.71
N TRP A 125 9.79 9.36 -3.45
CA TRP A 125 8.70 10.15 -2.89
C TRP A 125 8.97 10.62 -1.46
N VAL A 126 9.46 9.72 -0.57
CA VAL A 126 9.81 10.04 0.82
C VAL A 126 10.92 11.10 0.87
N GLU A 127 11.94 10.97 0.03
CA GLU A 127 13.02 11.94 -0.09
C GLU A 127 12.46 13.30 -0.54
N ALA A 128 11.69 13.35 -1.63
CA ALA A 128 11.12 14.58 -2.16
C ALA A 128 10.12 15.29 -1.23
N VAL A 129 9.40 14.58 -0.36
CA VAL A 129 8.57 15.23 0.69
C VAL A 129 9.42 15.71 1.86
N SER A 130 10.49 14.99 2.21
CA SER A 130 11.38 15.37 3.31
C SER A 130 12.20 16.63 3.01
N GLU A 131 12.62 16.82 1.75
CA GLU A 131 13.33 18.00 1.27
C GLU A 131 12.43 19.24 1.17
N ARG A 132 11.11 19.04 1.07
CA ARG A 132 10.10 20.12 1.06
C ARG A 132 9.78 20.66 2.45
N LYS A 133 10.46 20.19 3.50
CA LYS A 133 10.35 20.78 4.84
C LYS A 133 10.62 22.28 4.73
N PRO A 134 9.70 23.16 5.19
CA PRO A 134 9.96 24.60 5.13
C PRO A 134 11.24 24.87 5.91
N GLU A 135 12.17 25.60 5.32
CA GLU A 135 13.18 26.34 6.08
C GLU A 135 12.44 27.00 7.24
N SER A 136 12.74 26.56 8.46
CA SER A 136 12.17 27.19 9.64
C SER A 136 12.62 28.65 9.64
N PRO A 137 11.73 29.61 9.89
CA PRO A 137 12.03 31.03 9.84
C PRO A 137 13.12 31.46 10.84
#